data_AF-A0A844W9F7-F1
#
_entry.id   AF-A0A844W9F7-F1
#
_cell.length_a   1.000
_cell.length_b   1.000
_cell.length_c   1.000
_cell.angle_alpha   90.00
_cell.angle_beta   90.00
_cell.angle_gamma   90.00
#
_symmetry.space_group_name_H-M   'P 1'
#
loop_
_entity.id
_entity.type
_entity.pdbx_description
1 polymer ?
#
loop_
_entity_poly.entity_id
_entity_poly.type
_entity_poly.pdbx_seq_one_letter_code
_entity_poly.pdbx_strand_id
1 'polypeptide(L)'
;MTDPVEVRGIFGANLRKLSSNYPSISGLCRELGINRTQYNRYLSGESFPRPDVLQRICTFFKTDARILLEPVSELTPISNDLLNHPEISQHMGRGATELPESMFPNGFYYFSRRSFVDADMAVTGLVYVFRADNYTFVRGLEAKDAMRQQGLPTDPFTREFRGIVLKQEEGVAALMSRRGAITCSFNFFSRVPAFDNNFWVGYTTRTVAETIAGLRVTRMVFEYLGDRTGPVLKAARESGFKRPAELPAFHRRLLRLDEPFA
;
A
#
# COMPACT_ATOMS: atom_id res chain seq x y z
N MET A 1 -1.51 -27.94 5.05
CA MET A 1 -2.78 -28.56 4.61
C MET A 1 -3.60 -28.78 5.86
N THR A 2 -4.64 -27.96 6.07
CA THR A 2 -5.58 -28.07 7.19
C THR A 2 -6.47 -29.30 6.95
N ASP A 3 -6.66 -30.14 7.98
CA ASP A 3 -7.50 -31.34 7.90
C ASP A 3 -8.95 -30.91 7.59
N PRO A 4 -9.65 -31.53 6.60
CA PRO A 4 -11.06 -31.26 6.31
C PRO A 4 -11.99 -31.34 7.53
N VAL A 5 -11.63 -32.11 8.56
CA VAL A 5 -12.35 -32.20 9.83
C VAL A 5 -12.19 -30.93 10.67
N GLU A 6 -10.99 -30.34 10.66
CA GLU A 6 -10.67 -29.09 11.37
C GLU A 6 -11.46 -27.92 10.79
N VAL A 7 -11.55 -27.86 9.45
CA VAL A 7 -12.34 -26.85 8.72
C VAL A 7 -13.84 -26.95 9.04
N ARG A 8 -14.38 -28.16 9.19
CA ARG A 8 -15.79 -28.39 9.59
C ARG A 8 -16.10 -27.85 10.98
N GLY A 9 -15.15 -27.94 11.90
CA GLY A 9 -15.29 -27.40 13.25
C GLY A 9 -15.33 -25.87 13.29
N ILE A 10 -14.52 -25.21 12.47
CA ILE A 10 -14.36 -23.75 12.46
C ILE A 10 -15.68 -23.06 12.05
N PHE A 11 -16.28 -23.47 10.93
CA PHE A 11 -17.52 -22.85 10.46
C PHE A 11 -18.68 -22.99 11.47
N GLY A 12 -18.86 -24.18 12.04
CA GLY A 12 -19.87 -24.40 13.07
C GLY A 12 -19.61 -23.57 14.34
N ALA A 13 -18.36 -23.45 14.76
CA ALA A 13 -17.96 -22.60 15.89
C ALA A 13 -18.23 -21.11 15.63
N ASN A 14 -17.94 -20.65 14.41
CA ASN A 14 -18.22 -19.28 13.98
C ASN A 14 -19.70 -18.97 14.01
N LEU A 15 -20.54 -19.86 13.46
CA LEU A 15 -21.98 -19.69 13.50
C LEU A 15 -22.54 -19.68 14.92
N ARG A 16 -22.03 -20.53 15.83
CA ARG A 16 -22.43 -20.50 17.25
C ARG A 16 -22.13 -19.15 17.89
N LYS A 17 -20.94 -18.61 17.64
CA LYS A 17 -20.51 -17.30 18.17
C LYS A 17 -21.29 -16.14 17.55
N LEU A 18 -21.59 -16.20 16.26
CA LEU A 18 -22.44 -15.19 15.59
C LEU A 18 -23.89 -15.26 16.09
N SER A 19 -24.39 -16.48 16.36
CA SER A 19 -25.76 -16.71 16.83
C SER A 19 -25.97 -16.34 18.30
N SER A 20 -24.92 -16.23 19.11
CA SER A 20 -25.05 -15.96 20.56
C SER A 20 -25.64 -14.58 20.87
N ASN A 21 -25.59 -13.66 19.90
CA ASN A 21 -26.19 -12.34 20.03
C ASN A 21 -27.72 -12.33 19.82
N TYR A 22 -28.31 -13.49 19.48
CA TYR A 22 -29.73 -13.63 19.22
C TYR A 22 -30.43 -14.39 20.34
N PRO A 23 -31.68 -14.03 20.71
CA PRO A 23 -32.40 -14.67 21.82
C PRO A 23 -32.72 -16.15 21.58
N SER A 24 -32.87 -16.56 20.32
CA SER A 24 -33.13 -17.96 19.97
C SER A 24 -32.71 -18.29 18.54
N ILE A 25 -32.27 -19.53 18.33
CA ILE A 25 -31.94 -20.04 16.99
C ILE A 25 -33.16 -20.03 16.06
N SER A 26 -34.37 -20.29 16.59
CA SER A 26 -35.60 -20.24 15.79
C SER A 26 -35.91 -18.83 15.28
N GLY A 27 -35.75 -17.81 16.12
CA GLY A 27 -35.93 -16.41 15.73
C GLY A 27 -34.89 -16.00 14.69
N LEU A 28 -33.62 -16.31 14.95
CA LEU A 28 -32.52 -16.10 14.01
C LEU A 28 -32.80 -16.73 12.64
N CYS A 29 -33.20 -18.00 12.61
CA CYS A 29 -33.47 -18.71 11.35
C CYS A 29 -34.60 -18.06 10.54
N ARG A 30 -35.62 -17.49 11.22
CA ARG A 30 -36.72 -16.78 10.58
C ARG A 30 -36.26 -15.48 9.94
N GLU A 31 -35.43 -14.70 10.64
CA GLU A 31 -34.86 -13.45 10.11
C GLU A 31 -33.85 -13.73 8.98
N LEU A 32 -33.04 -14.77 9.14
CA LEU A 32 -32.04 -15.23 8.17
C LEU A 32 -32.67 -15.93 6.95
N GLY A 33 -33.93 -16.34 7.04
CA GLY A 33 -34.67 -17.06 5.99
C GLY A 33 -34.18 -18.50 5.74
N ILE A 34 -33.43 -19.11 6.67
CA ILE A 34 -32.91 -20.48 6.55
C ILE A 34 -33.80 -21.43 7.34
N ASN A 35 -34.01 -22.65 6.82
CA ASN A 35 -34.69 -23.70 7.57
C ASN A 35 -33.89 -24.07 8.83
N ARG A 36 -34.54 -24.10 10.00
CA ARG A 36 -33.89 -24.38 11.29
C ARG A 36 -33.11 -25.70 11.31
N THR A 37 -33.67 -26.77 10.76
CA THR A 37 -33.00 -28.07 10.67
C THR A 37 -31.73 -27.98 9.83
N GLN A 38 -31.78 -27.23 8.73
CA GLN A 38 -30.61 -26.99 7.90
C GLN A 38 -29.56 -26.15 8.64
N TYR A 39 -29.96 -25.09 9.33
CA TYR A 39 -29.04 -24.25 10.11
C TYR A 39 -28.37 -25.03 11.25
N ASN A 40 -29.10 -25.91 11.93
CA ASN A 40 -28.55 -26.78 12.96
C ASN A 40 -27.47 -27.72 12.43
N ARG A 41 -27.63 -28.25 11.20
CA ARG A 41 -26.58 -29.06 10.56
C ARG A 41 -25.33 -28.25 10.23
N TYR A 42 -25.45 -26.94 10.02
CA TYR A 42 -24.30 -26.05 9.87
C TYR A 42 -23.62 -25.79 11.21
N LEU A 43 -24.40 -25.57 12.26
CA LEU A 43 -23.87 -25.41 13.62
C LEU A 43 -23.09 -26.65 14.06
N SER A 44 -23.59 -27.87 13.80
CA SER A 44 -22.88 -29.11 14.16
C SER A 44 -21.71 -29.46 13.25
N GLY A 45 -21.52 -28.75 12.13
CA GLY A 45 -20.48 -29.07 11.14
C GLY A 45 -20.79 -30.31 10.29
N GLU A 46 -22.02 -30.82 10.33
CA GLU A 46 -22.48 -31.97 9.53
C GLU A 46 -22.59 -31.65 8.04
N SER A 47 -22.79 -30.37 7.70
CA SER A 47 -22.90 -29.92 6.31
C SER A 47 -22.43 -28.49 6.13
N PHE A 48 -22.15 -28.12 4.88
CA PHE A 48 -21.81 -26.75 4.49
C PHE A 48 -22.93 -26.12 3.63
N PRO A 49 -23.10 -24.80 3.72
CA PRO A 49 -24.06 -24.08 2.90
C PRO A 49 -23.64 -24.10 1.43
N ARG A 50 -24.65 -24.12 0.55
CA ARG A 50 -24.45 -23.78 -0.86
C ARG A 50 -24.04 -22.30 -1.01
N PRO A 51 -23.41 -21.90 -2.12
CA PRO A 51 -22.92 -20.53 -2.30
C PRO A 51 -23.97 -19.44 -2.05
N ASP A 52 -25.21 -19.63 -2.51
CA ASP A 52 -26.34 -18.72 -2.31
C ASP A 52 -26.72 -18.58 -0.82
N VAL A 53 -26.78 -19.71 -0.11
CA VAL A 53 -27.07 -19.75 1.33
C VAL A 53 -25.92 -19.10 2.11
N LEU A 54 -24.67 -19.39 1.73
CA LEU A 54 -23.49 -18.81 2.35
C LEU A 54 -23.49 -17.29 2.19
N GLN A 55 -23.73 -16.78 0.98
CA GLN A 55 -23.84 -15.35 0.73
C GLN A 55 -24.89 -14.71 1.64
N ARG A 56 -26.06 -15.35 1.81
CA ARG A 56 -27.10 -14.85 2.71
C ARG A 56 -26.66 -14.82 4.17
N ILE A 57 -25.97 -15.86 4.65
CA ILE A 57 -25.36 -15.92 5.99
C ILE A 57 -24.36 -14.77 6.16
N CYS A 58 -23.42 -14.62 5.23
CA CYS A 58 -22.39 -13.59 5.24
C CYS A 58 -23.02 -12.18 5.29
N THR A 59 -23.99 -11.90 4.42
CA THR A 59 -24.69 -10.61 4.38
C THR A 59 -25.43 -10.33 5.69
N PHE A 60 -26.14 -11.31 6.24
CA PHE A 60 -26.91 -11.14 7.48
C PHE A 60 -26.02 -10.81 8.67
N PHE A 61 -24.91 -11.55 8.83
CA PHE A 61 -23.95 -11.33 9.92
C PHE A 61 -22.90 -10.25 9.63
N LYS A 62 -22.94 -9.63 8.44
CA LYS A 62 -21.95 -8.64 7.96
C LYS A 62 -20.51 -9.20 7.96
N THR A 63 -20.36 -10.44 7.50
CA THR A 63 -19.09 -11.17 7.36
C THR A 63 -18.83 -11.54 5.90
N ASP A 64 -17.72 -12.23 5.60
CA ASP A 64 -17.44 -12.83 4.29
C ASP A 64 -17.22 -14.35 4.39
N ALA A 65 -16.96 -15.00 3.24
CA ALA A 65 -16.83 -16.44 3.14
C ALA A 65 -15.65 -17.04 3.93
N ARG A 66 -14.70 -16.23 4.43
CA ARG A 66 -13.63 -16.70 5.32
C ARG A 66 -14.17 -17.28 6.63
N ILE A 67 -15.42 -16.99 7.02
CA ILE A 67 -16.09 -17.69 8.12
C ILE A 67 -16.09 -19.22 7.96
N LEU A 68 -15.90 -19.75 6.75
CA LEU A 68 -15.77 -21.19 6.53
C LEU A 68 -14.46 -21.77 7.07
N LEU A 69 -13.39 -20.98 7.06
CA LEU A 69 -12.01 -21.45 7.21
C LEU A 69 -11.27 -20.79 8.39
N GLU A 70 -11.70 -19.62 8.84
CA GLU A 70 -11.01 -18.80 9.83
C GLU A 70 -11.95 -18.46 11.00
N PRO A 71 -11.49 -18.46 12.26
CA PRO A 71 -12.30 -18.05 13.41
C PRO A 71 -12.88 -16.63 13.25
N VAL A 72 -14.17 -16.45 13.52
CA VAL A 72 -14.87 -15.16 13.36
C VAL A 72 -14.33 -14.04 14.25
N SER A 73 -13.61 -14.38 15.33
CA SER A 73 -12.87 -13.40 16.14
C SER A 73 -11.65 -12.82 15.44
N GLU A 74 -11.08 -13.55 14.49
CA GLU A 74 -9.90 -13.14 13.73
C GLU A 74 -10.29 -12.47 12.41
N LEU A 75 -11.57 -12.61 12.01
CA LEU A 75 -12.11 -11.92 10.86
C LEU A 75 -12.19 -10.42 11.13
N THR A 76 -11.27 -9.70 10.51
CA THR A 76 -11.33 -8.24 10.40
C THR A 76 -12.49 -7.87 9.46
N PRO A 77 -13.35 -6.89 9.85
CA PRO A 77 -14.42 -6.41 8.98
C PRO A 77 -13.88 -6.00 7.60
N ILE A 78 -14.62 -6.34 6.55
CA ILE A 78 -14.35 -5.97 5.14
C ILE A 78 -14.21 -4.44 4.95
N SER A 79 -14.65 -3.65 5.93
CA SER A 79 -14.96 -2.23 5.80
C SER A 79 -13.80 -1.24 6.01
N ASN A 80 -12.52 -1.65 5.96
CA ASN A 80 -11.41 -0.72 6.22
C ASN A 80 -10.42 -0.50 5.06
N ASP A 81 -10.62 -1.12 3.90
CA ASP A 81 -9.89 -0.65 2.72
C ASP A 81 -10.64 0.53 2.10
N LEU A 82 -10.08 1.74 2.26
CA LEU A 82 -10.60 2.98 1.70
C LEU A 82 -10.96 2.83 0.21
N LEU A 83 -10.21 2.00 -0.53
CA LEU A 83 -10.41 1.76 -1.96
C LEU A 83 -11.47 0.69 -2.26
N ASN A 84 -11.85 -0.15 -1.30
CA ASN A 84 -12.95 -1.10 -1.47
C ASN A 84 -14.28 -0.60 -0.89
N HIS A 85 -14.38 0.67 -0.47
CA HIS A 85 -15.64 1.24 -0.03
C HIS A 85 -16.67 1.27 -1.18
N PRO A 86 -17.97 0.96 -0.95
CA PRO A 86 -18.97 0.88 -2.03
C PRO A 86 -19.01 2.11 -2.94
N GLU A 87 -18.91 3.31 -2.36
CA GLU A 87 -18.92 4.59 -3.09
C GLU A 87 -17.78 4.74 -4.11
N ILE A 88 -16.64 4.08 -3.91
CA ILE A 88 -15.47 4.25 -4.77
C ILE A 88 -15.04 2.96 -5.48
N SER A 89 -15.44 1.79 -4.99
CA SER A 89 -14.97 0.48 -5.43
C SER A 89 -15.13 0.20 -6.94
N GLN A 90 -16.16 0.77 -7.59
CA GLN A 90 -16.39 0.65 -9.03
C GLN A 90 -15.49 1.57 -9.87
N HIS A 91 -14.88 2.58 -9.26
CA HIS A 91 -14.03 3.58 -9.90
C HIS A 91 -12.55 3.38 -9.58
N MET A 92 -12.25 3.07 -8.32
CA MET A 92 -10.91 2.89 -7.78
C MET A 92 -10.98 1.77 -6.74
N GLY A 93 -11.02 0.53 -7.21
CA GLY A 93 -11.09 -0.68 -6.38
C GLY A 93 -9.85 -1.55 -6.49
N ARG A 94 -10.04 -2.86 -6.31
CA ARG A 94 -8.98 -3.89 -6.34
C ARG A 94 -7.98 -3.78 -7.49
N GLY A 95 -8.41 -3.38 -8.69
CA GLY A 95 -7.51 -3.22 -9.83
C GLY A 95 -6.39 -2.20 -9.59
N ALA A 96 -6.63 -1.18 -8.75
CA ALA A 96 -5.63 -0.18 -8.37
C ALA A 96 -4.69 -0.67 -7.26
N THR A 97 -5.10 -1.64 -6.43
CA THR A 97 -4.28 -2.13 -5.31
C THR A 97 -3.51 -3.41 -5.65
N GLU A 98 -3.99 -4.20 -6.62
CA GLU A 98 -3.32 -5.39 -7.16
C GLU A 98 -2.12 -5.01 -8.06
N LEU A 99 -1.00 -4.71 -7.42
CA LEU A 99 0.24 -4.33 -8.07
C LEU A 99 1.26 -5.50 -8.10
N PRO A 100 1.52 -6.13 -9.26
CA PRO A 100 2.45 -7.25 -9.35
C PRO A 100 3.91 -6.82 -9.18
N GLU A 101 4.75 -7.71 -8.64
CA GLU A 101 6.20 -7.48 -8.47
C GLU A 101 6.90 -7.21 -9.81
N SER A 102 6.40 -7.79 -10.89
CA SER A 102 6.90 -7.54 -12.25
C SER A 102 6.70 -6.08 -12.71
N MET A 103 5.76 -5.34 -12.12
CA MET A 103 5.57 -3.91 -12.41
C MET A 103 6.38 -3.04 -11.45
N PHE A 104 6.39 -3.38 -10.16
CA PHE A 104 7.12 -2.64 -9.12
C PHE A 104 7.63 -3.61 -8.03
N PRO A 105 8.88 -4.10 -8.16
CA PRO A 105 9.44 -5.11 -7.25
C PRO A 105 9.54 -4.67 -5.79
N ASN A 106 9.47 -5.62 -4.86
CA ASN A 106 9.90 -5.41 -3.49
C ASN A 106 11.42 -5.16 -3.42
N GLY A 107 11.86 -4.37 -2.44
CA GLY A 107 13.27 -4.11 -2.18
C GLY A 107 13.62 -2.63 -2.10
N PHE A 108 14.92 -2.33 -2.05
CA PHE A 108 15.41 -0.97 -1.97
C PHE A 108 15.47 -0.29 -3.33
N TYR A 109 15.14 1.00 -3.34
CA TYR A 109 15.32 1.90 -4.47
C TYR A 109 16.15 3.10 -4.04
N TYR A 110 17.13 3.44 -4.84
CA TYR A 110 17.81 4.73 -4.77
C TYR A 110 17.02 5.75 -5.57
N PHE A 111 16.73 6.90 -4.96
CA PHE A 111 16.02 7.97 -5.65
C PHE A 111 16.87 9.22 -5.82
N SER A 112 16.55 9.99 -6.85
CA SER A 112 17.03 11.34 -7.05
C SER A 112 15.93 12.26 -7.58
N ARG A 113 15.93 13.53 -7.19
CA ARG A 113 15.07 14.60 -7.73
C ARG A 113 15.71 15.96 -7.53
N ARG A 114 15.22 17.01 -8.20
CA ARG A 114 15.54 18.40 -7.83
C ARG A 114 14.99 18.71 -6.43
N SER A 115 15.70 19.52 -5.66
CA SER A 115 15.22 20.01 -4.37
C SER A 115 14.03 20.94 -4.58
N PHE A 116 13.06 20.88 -3.65
CA PHE A 116 11.89 21.76 -3.67
C PHE A 116 12.18 23.12 -3.03
N VAL A 117 13.34 23.25 -2.37
CA VAL A 117 13.77 24.44 -1.64
C VAL A 117 14.85 25.19 -2.41
N ASP A 118 15.74 24.45 -3.08
CA ASP A 118 16.91 24.99 -3.78
C ASP A 118 16.97 24.37 -5.19
N ALA A 119 16.74 25.18 -6.23
CA ALA A 119 16.66 24.69 -7.59
C ALA A 119 18.01 24.17 -8.14
N ASP A 120 19.12 24.62 -7.54
CA ASP A 120 20.48 24.25 -7.95
C ASP A 120 20.96 22.96 -7.29
N MET A 121 20.18 22.42 -6.34
CA MET A 121 20.50 21.20 -5.62
C MET A 121 19.55 20.06 -5.99
N ALA A 122 20.09 18.84 -6.00
CA ALA A 122 19.33 17.61 -6.04
C ALA A 122 19.24 17.00 -4.64
N VAL A 123 18.16 16.25 -4.39
CA VAL A 123 17.97 15.41 -3.21
C VAL A 123 18.08 13.96 -3.64
N THR A 124 18.84 13.19 -2.90
CA THR A 124 18.97 11.75 -3.09
C THR A 124 18.70 11.00 -1.80
N GLY A 125 18.21 9.77 -1.92
CA GLY A 125 17.87 8.97 -0.75
C GLY A 125 17.53 7.53 -1.09
N LEU A 126 17.13 6.79 -0.07
CA LEU A 126 16.62 5.44 -0.21
C LEU A 126 15.15 5.37 0.18
N VAL A 127 14.43 4.56 -0.58
CA VAL A 127 13.13 4.03 -0.15
C VAL A 127 13.16 2.51 -0.20
N TYR A 128 12.34 1.89 0.62
CA TYR A 128 12.10 0.45 0.64
C TYR A 128 10.64 0.18 0.30
N VAL A 129 10.43 -0.61 -0.75
CA VAL A 129 9.11 -1.03 -1.23
C VAL A 129 8.85 -2.44 -0.72
N PHE A 130 7.67 -2.65 -0.16
CA PHE A 130 7.27 -3.95 0.38
C PHE A 130 5.76 -4.14 0.24
N ARG A 131 5.34 -5.41 0.27
CA ARG A 131 3.93 -5.79 0.25
C ARG A 131 3.51 -6.29 1.62
N ALA A 132 2.31 -5.90 2.04
CA ALA A 132 1.63 -6.42 3.22
C ALA A 132 0.12 -6.39 2.97
N ASP A 133 -0.60 -7.44 3.37
CA ASP A 133 -2.06 -7.54 3.23
C ASP A 133 -2.58 -7.29 1.80
N ASN A 134 -1.81 -7.71 0.78
CA ASN A 134 -2.04 -7.46 -0.65
C ASN A 134 -1.92 -6.01 -1.13
N TYR A 135 -1.49 -5.07 -0.28
CA TYR A 135 -1.16 -3.71 -0.67
C TYR A 135 0.34 -3.55 -0.87
N THR A 136 0.72 -2.57 -1.69
CA THR A 136 2.11 -2.16 -1.85
C THR A 136 2.37 -0.88 -1.06
N PHE A 137 3.40 -0.92 -0.23
CA PHE A 137 3.82 0.18 0.61
C PHE A 137 5.23 0.63 0.26
N VAL A 138 5.50 1.88 0.56
CA VAL A 138 6.83 2.46 0.51
C VAL A 138 7.15 3.07 1.86
N ARG A 139 8.40 2.92 2.30
CA ARG A 139 8.94 3.64 3.46
C ARG A 139 10.30 4.22 3.11
N GLY A 140 10.63 5.36 3.71
CA GLY A 140 11.95 5.95 3.54
C GLY A 140 12.28 6.89 4.70
N LEU A 141 13.48 7.46 4.64
CA LEU A 141 13.94 8.45 5.60
C LEU A 141 14.30 9.73 4.87
N GLU A 142 13.81 10.87 5.37
CA GLU A 142 14.23 12.18 4.91
C GLU A 142 15.75 12.34 5.05
N ALA A 143 16.39 13.12 4.17
CA ALA A 143 17.82 13.41 4.30
C ALA A 143 18.12 14.13 5.62
N LYS A 144 19.18 13.75 6.34
CA LYS A 144 19.55 14.41 7.61
C LYS A 144 19.77 15.90 7.43
N ASP A 145 20.37 16.31 6.32
CA ASP A 145 20.63 17.72 6.04
C ASP A 145 19.35 18.50 5.76
N ALA A 146 18.35 17.86 5.12
CA ALA A 146 17.04 18.47 4.92
C ALA A 146 16.30 18.69 6.26
N MET A 147 16.46 17.77 7.21
CA MET A 147 15.94 17.95 8.57
C MET A 147 16.65 19.08 9.31
N ARG A 148 17.99 19.12 9.24
CA ARG A 148 18.81 20.17 9.87
C ARG A 148 18.47 21.56 9.34
N GLN A 149 18.29 21.71 8.03
CA GLN A 149 17.87 22.97 7.41
C GLN A 149 16.51 23.46 7.93
N GLN A 150 15.62 22.56 8.36
CA GLN A 150 14.32 22.88 8.95
C GLN A 150 14.35 22.95 10.48
N GLY A 151 15.53 22.83 11.11
CA GLY A 151 15.65 22.79 12.58
C GLY A 151 15.03 21.56 13.24
N LEU A 152 14.81 20.48 12.46
CA LEU A 152 14.14 19.27 12.94
C LEU A 152 15.12 18.20 13.43
N PRO A 153 14.72 17.35 14.38
CA PRO A 153 15.49 16.18 14.80
C PRO A 153 15.90 15.26 13.64
N THR A 154 17.10 14.68 13.74
CA THR A 154 17.67 13.78 12.71
C THR A 154 17.56 12.30 13.08
N ASP A 155 16.80 11.98 14.12
CA ASP A 155 16.54 10.61 14.55
C ASP A 155 15.67 9.86 13.51
N PRO A 156 15.75 8.52 13.46
CA PRO A 156 15.00 7.73 12.49
C PRO A 156 13.48 7.87 12.60
N PHE A 157 12.95 8.10 13.82
CA PHE A 157 11.51 8.18 14.05
C PHE A 157 10.92 9.44 13.40
N THR A 158 11.58 10.59 13.58
CA THR A 158 11.15 11.87 13.01
C THR A 158 11.33 11.93 11.49
N ARG A 159 12.35 11.25 10.98
CA ARG A 159 12.69 11.21 9.55
C ARG A 159 11.83 10.26 8.72
N GLU A 160 11.15 9.32 9.37
CA GLU A 160 10.39 8.29 8.66
C GLU A 160 9.19 8.89 7.93
N PHE A 161 9.12 8.59 6.64
CA PHE A 161 7.91 8.75 5.85
C PHE A 161 7.45 7.38 5.35
N ARG A 162 6.14 7.26 5.15
CA ARG A 162 5.50 6.06 4.59
C ARG A 162 4.50 6.47 3.53
N GLY A 163 4.18 5.54 2.64
CA GLY A 163 3.19 5.76 1.61
C GLY A 163 2.56 4.48 1.11
N ILE A 164 1.44 4.66 0.41
CA ILE A 164 0.77 3.62 -0.36
C ILE A 164 1.15 3.77 -1.83
N VAL A 165 1.19 2.64 -2.54
CA VAL A 165 1.46 2.59 -3.98
C VAL A 165 0.28 1.93 -4.67
N LEU A 166 -0.23 2.58 -5.71
CA LEU A 166 -1.36 2.14 -6.51
C LEU A 166 -0.92 1.93 -7.95
N LYS A 167 -1.46 0.91 -8.60
CA LYS A 167 -1.30 0.67 -10.03
C LYS A 167 -1.95 1.78 -10.84
N GLN A 168 -1.27 2.19 -11.91
CA GLN A 168 -1.76 3.10 -12.94
C GLN A 168 -1.49 2.47 -14.31
N GLU A 169 -2.16 2.96 -15.36
CA GLU A 169 -2.09 2.38 -16.71
C GLU A 169 -0.64 2.16 -17.19
N GLU A 170 0.19 3.20 -17.11
CA GLU A 170 1.59 3.17 -17.55
C GLU A 170 2.60 2.99 -16.40
N GLY A 171 2.15 2.67 -15.18
CA GLY A 171 3.07 2.58 -14.05
C GLY A 171 2.40 2.55 -12.69
N VAL A 172 2.90 3.37 -11.77
CA VAL A 172 2.41 3.42 -10.39
C VAL A 172 2.24 4.86 -9.92
N ALA A 173 1.21 5.10 -9.11
CA ALA A 173 1.06 6.29 -8.31
C ALA A 173 1.44 5.99 -6.85
N ALA A 174 2.04 6.94 -6.13
CA ALA A 174 2.31 6.79 -4.71
C ALA A 174 1.97 8.05 -3.92
N LEU A 175 1.24 7.87 -2.82
CA LEU A 175 0.96 8.92 -1.85
C LEU A 175 1.85 8.68 -0.63
N MET A 176 2.76 9.63 -0.35
CA MET A 176 3.72 9.49 0.76
C MET A 176 3.60 10.65 1.74
N SER A 177 3.61 10.36 3.03
CA SER A 177 3.50 11.33 4.11
C SER A 177 4.47 11.04 5.26
N ARG A 178 4.87 12.10 5.96
CA ARG A 178 5.64 12.02 7.22
C ARG A 178 4.69 11.70 8.37
N ARG A 179 5.26 11.16 9.46
CA ARG A 179 4.50 10.87 10.67
C ARG A 179 3.79 12.12 11.21
N GLY A 180 2.47 12.03 11.42
CA GLY A 180 1.66 13.13 11.94
C GLY A 180 1.43 14.30 10.97
N ALA A 181 1.91 14.22 9.73
CA ALA A 181 1.70 15.26 8.73
C ALA A 181 0.35 15.08 8.02
N ILE A 182 -0.38 16.19 7.88
CA ILE A 182 -1.58 16.27 7.03
C ILE A 182 -1.19 16.45 5.55
N THR A 183 0.01 16.98 5.29
CA THR A 183 0.54 17.14 3.92
C THR A 183 1.10 15.83 3.40
N CYS A 184 0.90 15.56 2.13
CA CYS A 184 1.51 14.42 1.45
C CYS A 184 2.19 14.86 0.14
N SER A 185 2.98 13.96 -0.42
CA SER A 185 3.42 14.05 -1.81
C SER A 185 2.62 13.08 -2.65
N PHE A 186 2.23 13.51 -3.84
CA PHE A 186 1.78 12.61 -4.88
C PHE A 186 2.94 12.34 -5.82
N ASN A 187 3.10 11.09 -6.22
CA ASN A 187 4.19 10.67 -7.08
C ASN A 187 3.62 9.78 -8.19
N PHE A 188 4.15 9.91 -9.39
CA PHE A 188 3.89 8.99 -10.49
C PHE A 188 5.22 8.46 -11.02
N PHE A 189 5.26 7.18 -11.36
CA PHE A 189 6.44 6.52 -11.90
C PHE A 189 6.06 5.50 -12.97
N SER A 190 6.68 5.57 -14.14
CA SER A 190 6.64 4.55 -15.17
C SER A 190 8.01 3.91 -15.36
N ARG A 191 8.05 2.63 -15.74
CA ARG A 191 9.31 1.91 -15.94
C ARG A 191 9.98 2.42 -17.22
N VAL A 192 11.27 2.72 -17.15
CA VAL A 192 12.05 3.08 -18.33
C VAL A 192 12.55 1.79 -19.01
N PRO A 193 12.24 1.57 -20.29
CA PRO A 193 12.87 0.50 -21.06
C PRO A 193 14.35 0.86 -21.27
N ALA A 194 15.22 0.25 -20.46
CA ALA A 194 16.67 0.44 -20.49
C ALA A 194 17.37 -0.90 -20.24
N PHE A 195 18.68 -0.99 -20.46
CA PHE A 195 19.44 -2.26 -20.46
C PHE A 195 19.10 -3.21 -19.31
N ASP A 196 19.09 -2.72 -18.05
CA ASP A 196 18.80 -3.56 -16.87
C ASP A 196 17.34 -3.46 -16.39
N ASN A 197 16.48 -2.68 -17.08
CA ASN A 197 15.08 -2.42 -16.72
C ASN A 197 14.86 -2.06 -15.24
N ASN A 198 15.87 -1.48 -14.59
CA ASN A 198 15.89 -1.20 -13.16
C ASN A 198 15.59 0.27 -12.83
N PHE A 199 15.11 1.05 -13.81
CA PHE A 199 14.79 2.47 -13.62
C PHE A 199 13.30 2.74 -13.79
N TRP A 200 12.78 3.58 -12.92
CA TRP A 200 11.47 4.19 -13.02
C TRP A 200 11.61 5.70 -12.99
N VAL A 201 10.85 6.36 -13.84
CA VAL A 201 10.87 7.82 -13.97
C VAL A 201 9.46 8.34 -13.94
N GLY A 202 9.30 9.48 -13.32
CA GLY A 202 8.10 10.27 -13.46
C GLY A 202 8.29 11.55 -12.69
N TYR A 203 7.39 11.84 -11.77
CA TYR A 203 7.40 13.11 -11.06
C TYR A 203 6.84 12.97 -9.65
N THR A 204 7.22 13.94 -8.82
CA THR A 204 6.69 14.12 -7.47
C THR A 204 6.12 15.52 -7.34
N THR A 205 4.98 15.65 -6.68
CA THR A 205 4.32 16.91 -6.39
C THR A 205 4.13 17.11 -4.89
N ARG A 206 4.15 18.36 -4.44
CA ARG A 206 3.74 18.73 -3.09
C ARG A 206 2.26 19.14 -3.11
N THR A 207 1.45 18.58 -2.22
CA THR A 207 0.04 18.97 -2.06
C THR A 207 -0.07 20.24 -1.22
N VAL A 208 0.47 21.35 -1.73
CA VAL A 208 0.44 22.67 -1.08
C VAL A 208 -0.07 23.72 -2.06
N ALA A 209 -0.61 24.82 -1.53
CA ALA A 209 -1.04 25.96 -2.33
C ALA A 209 0.12 26.51 -3.18
N GLU A 210 -0.23 27.16 -4.28
CA GLU A 210 0.75 27.84 -5.12
C GLU A 210 1.50 28.93 -4.37
N THR A 211 2.81 28.98 -4.55
CA THR A 211 3.64 30.09 -4.09
C THR A 211 4.48 30.58 -5.27
N ILE A 212 4.82 31.87 -5.28
CA ILE A 212 5.52 32.54 -6.39
C ILE A 212 6.94 31.98 -6.62
N ALA A 213 7.56 31.36 -5.59
CA ALA A 213 8.99 31.04 -5.60
C ALA A 213 9.32 29.54 -5.45
N GLY A 214 8.33 28.66 -5.22
CA GLY A 214 8.58 27.25 -4.92
C GLY A 214 8.19 26.30 -6.05
N LEU A 215 9.08 25.37 -6.40
CA LEU A 215 8.69 24.24 -7.24
C LEU A 215 7.62 23.42 -6.50
N ARG A 216 6.49 23.17 -7.16
CA ARG A 216 5.45 22.26 -6.67
C ARG A 216 5.54 20.87 -7.28
N VAL A 217 6.23 20.75 -8.40
CA VAL A 217 6.45 19.51 -9.14
C VAL A 217 7.90 19.44 -9.61
N THR A 218 8.47 18.24 -9.60
CA THR A 218 9.77 17.96 -10.23
C THR A 218 9.78 16.53 -10.75
N ARG A 219 10.60 16.29 -11.77
CA ARG A 219 10.97 14.92 -12.19
C ARG A 219 11.64 14.18 -11.04
N MET A 220 11.40 12.88 -10.97
CA MET A 220 11.98 11.98 -9.98
C MET A 220 12.36 10.66 -10.65
N VAL A 221 13.50 10.11 -10.22
CA VAL A 221 14.04 8.85 -10.72
C VAL A 221 14.19 7.88 -9.56
N PHE A 222 13.73 6.65 -9.76
CA PHE A 222 13.96 5.50 -8.88
C PHE A 222 14.83 4.48 -9.61
N GLU A 223 15.94 4.09 -8.99
CA GLU A 223 16.79 2.99 -9.41
C GLU A 223 16.60 1.82 -8.44
N TYR A 224 16.18 0.67 -8.96
CA TYR A 224 16.02 -0.54 -8.17
C TYR A 224 17.37 -1.17 -7.82
N LEU A 225 17.63 -1.28 -6.52
CA LEU A 225 18.82 -1.91 -5.96
C LEU A 225 18.57 -3.36 -5.52
N GLY A 226 17.30 -3.72 -5.29
CA GLY A 226 16.89 -4.98 -4.66
C GLY A 226 17.33 -5.05 -3.21
N ASP A 227 17.73 -6.24 -2.76
CA ASP A 227 18.17 -6.48 -1.38
C ASP A 227 19.69 -6.60 -1.25
N ARG A 228 20.42 -6.15 -2.27
CA ARG A 228 21.89 -6.24 -2.32
C ARG A 228 22.51 -5.27 -1.30
N THR A 229 23.04 -5.82 -0.21
CA THR A 229 23.56 -5.04 0.93
C THR A 229 24.63 -4.01 0.52
N GLY A 230 25.58 -4.38 -0.36
CA GLY A 230 26.65 -3.48 -0.79
C GLY A 230 26.13 -2.19 -1.45
N PRO A 231 25.40 -2.30 -2.58
CA PRO A 231 24.75 -1.15 -3.24
C PRO A 231 23.85 -0.34 -2.30
N VAL A 232 23.05 -1.01 -1.46
CA VAL A 232 22.14 -0.34 -0.52
C VAL A 232 22.93 0.49 0.52
N LEU A 233 23.96 -0.07 1.14
CA LEU A 233 24.78 0.66 2.11
C LEU A 233 25.56 1.81 1.46
N LYS A 234 26.03 1.64 0.22
CA LYS A 234 26.66 2.72 -0.53
C LYS A 234 25.67 3.86 -0.77
N ALA A 235 24.50 3.56 -1.31
CA ALA A 235 23.44 4.55 -1.55
C ALA A 235 22.97 5.24 -0.25
N ALA A 236 22.90 4.51 0.87
CA ALA A 236 22.55 5.06 2.16
C ALA A 236 23.56 6.12 2.65
N ARG A 237 24.86 5.87 2.46
CA ARG A 237 25.93 6.81 2.84
C ARG A 237 25.97 8.05 1.94
N GLU A 238 25.58 7.88 0.68
CA GLU A 238 25.54 8.96 -0.29
C GLU A 238 24.22 9.74 -0.33
N SER A 239 23.25 9.36 0.51
CA SER A 239 21.94 10.03 0.58
C SER A 239 22.08 11.43 1.16
N GLY A 240 21.38 12.40 0.57
CA GLY A 240 21.48 13.81 0.98
C GLY A 240 21.31 14.77 -0.18
N PHE A 241 21.67 16.03 0.08
CA PHE A 241 21.77 17.04 -0.96
C PHE A 241 23.03 16.80 -1.81
N LYS A 242 22.88 16.88 -3.13
CA LYS A 242 23.96 16.76 -4.10
C LYS A 242 23.84 17.87 -5.13
N ARG A 243 24.97 18.39 -5.60
CA ARG A 243 24.97 19.18 -6.83
C ARG A 243 24.59 18.28 -8.00
N PRO A 244 23.91 18.78 -9.04
CA PRO A 244 23.57 18.02 -10.22
C PRO A 244 24.74 17.22 -10.79
N ALA A 245 25.95 17.80 -10.84
CA ALA A 245 27.16 17.14 -11.33
C ALA A 245 27.63 15.93 -10.49
N GLU A 246 27.17 15.79 -9.24
CA GLU A 246 27.52 14.69 -8.33
C GLU A 246 26.55 13.50 -8.45
N LEU A 247 25.46 13.65 -9.21
CA LEU A 247 24.54 12.56 -9.49
C LEU A 247 25.12 11.58 -10.52
N PRO A 248 24.78 10.28 -10.44
CA PRO A 248 25.11 9.33 -11.49
C PRO A 248 24.63 9.80 -12.86
N ALA A 249 25.42 9.56 -13.91
CA ALA A 249 25.16 10.10 -15.24
C ALA A 249 23.76 9.75 -15.77
N PHE A 250 23.30 8.52 -15.52
CA PHE A 250 21.98 8.07 -15.95
C PHE A 250 20.84 8.78 -15.20
N HIS A 251 20.99 9.00 -13.89
CA HIS A 251 20.05 9.79 -13.10
C HIS A 251 19.94 11.23 -13.64
N ARG A 252 21.07 11.88 -13.93
CA ARG A 252 21.07 13.23 -14.51
C ARG A 252 20.32 13.29 -15.83
N ARG A 253 20.60 12.33 -16.72
CA ARG A 253 19.95 12.22 -18.03
C ARG A 253 18.44 12.07 -17.90
N LEU A 254 17.96 11.24 -16.97
CA LEU A 254 16.54 11.01 -16.77
C LEU A 254 15.83 12.17 -16.07
N LEU A 255 16.53 12.85 -15.15
CA LEU A 255 15.99 14.00 -14.43
C LEU A 255 15.78 15.24 -15.30
N ARG A 256 16.54 15.38 -16.40
CA ARG A 256 16.41 16.52 -17.35
C ARG A 256 16.31 17.85 -16.61
N LEU A 257 17.29 18.10 -15.74
CA LEU A 257 17.28 19.24 -14.82
C LEU A 257 17.24 20.58 -15.57
N ASP A 258 17.84 20.66 -16.75
CA ASP A 258 17.90 21.90 -17.54
C ASP A 258 16.65 22.10 -18.43
N GLU A 259 15.73 21.13 -18.46
CA GLU A 259 14.47 21.22 -19.21
C GLU A 259 13.31 21.59 -18.27
N PRO A 260 12.45 22.54 -18.64
CA PRO A 260 11.27 22.86 -17.85
C PRO A 260 10.37 21.63 -17.67
N PHE A 261 9.66 21.59 -16.55
CA PHE A 261 8.59 20.61 -16.35
C PHE A 261 7.39 21.05 -17.19
N ALA A 262 6.96 20.22 -18.14
CA ALA A 262 5.82 20.47 -19.02
C ALA A 262 4.57 19.72 -18.51
#